data_AF-A0A192A8A3-F1
#
_entry.id   AF-A0A192A8A3-F1
#
_cell.length_a   1.000
_cell.length_b   1.000
_cell.length_c   1.000
_cell.angle_alpha   90.00
_cell.angle_beta   90.00
_cell.angle_gamma   90.00
#
_symmetry.space_group_name_H-M   'P 1'
#
loop_
_entity.id
_entity.type
_entity.pdbx_description
1 polymer ?
#
loop_
_entity_poly.entity_id
_entity_poly.type
_entity_poly.pdbx_seq_one_letter_code
_entity_poly.pdbx_strand_id
1 'polypeptide(L)' 'MEIAELLDTVTGFGNGFERVIEANGMTQKELTALLLDHNVEKCPCCHWYTDSHQLLDDNGVVDGYCDNCRQYDKPTEQ' A
#
# COMPACT_ATOMS: atom_id res chain seq x y z
N MET A 1 8.38 21.95 7.67
CA MET A 1 8.56 20.57 7.20
C MET A 1 9.83 20.58 6.38
N GLU A 2 10.92 20.06 6.93
CA GLU A 2 12.23 20.11 6.27
C GLU A 2 12.30 19.10 5.13
N ILE A 3 13.12 19.38 4.12
CA ILE A 3 13.35 18.49 2.96
C ILE A 3 13.79 17.08 3.41
N ALA A 4 14.48 16.97 4.54
CA ALA A 4 14.87 15.70 5.15
C ALA A 4 13.66 14.86 5.62
N GLU A 5 12.65 15.48 6.23
CA GLU A 5 11.42 14.79 6.65
C GLU A 5 10.62 14.30 5.43
N LEU A 6 10.62 15.07 4.34
CA LEU A 6 9.98 14.69 3.08
C LEU A 6 10.73 13.54 2.40
N LEU A 7 12.06 13.55 2.41
CA LEU A 7 12.90 12.48 1.86
C LEU A 7 12.76 11.20 2.70
N ASP A 8 12.73 11.26 4.03
CA ASP A 8 12.48 10.09 4.89
C ASP A 8 11.08 9.51 4.66
N THR A 9 10.08 10.39 4.45
CA THR A 9 8.72 9.98 4.09
C THR A 9 8.70 9.24 2.75
N VAL A 10 9.37 9.77 1.72
CA VAL A 10 9.45 9.17 0.38
C VAL A 10 10.27 7.88 0.35
N THR A 11 11.39 7.81 1.09
CA THR A 11 12.22 6.60 1.17
C THR A 11 11.54 5.50 2.00
N GLY A 12 10.66 5.88 2.92
CA GLY A 12 9.76 4.97 3.64
C GLY A 12 8.82 4.18 2.71
N PHE A 13 8.43 4.72 1.56
CA PHE A 13 7.58 4.02 0.59
C PHE A 13 8.33 2.98 -0.27
N GLY A 14 9.64 3.15 -0.48
CA GLY A 14 10.47 2.21 -1.27
C GLY A 14 11.23 1.18 -0.44
N ASN A 15 11.65 1.54 0.77
CA ASN A 15 12.47 0.69 1.68
C ASN A 15 12.08 0.82 3.16
N GLY A 16 10.98 1.49 3.49
CA GLY A 16 10.57 1.69 4.89
C GLY A 16 10.13 0.41 5.57
N PHE A 17 9.56 -0.53 4.83
CA PHE A 17 9.13 -1.81 5.38
C PHE A 17 10.29 -2.69 5.84
N GLU A 18 11.40 -2.75 5.09
CA GLU A 18 12.59 -3.48 5.53
C GLU A 18 13.19 -2.84 6.80
N ARG A 19 13.27 -1.51 6.86
CA ARG A 19 13.72 -0.78 8.06
C ARG A 19 12.81 -1.02 9.26
N VAL A 20 11.49 -1.06 9.06
CA VAL A 20 10.51 -1.36 10.13
C VAL A 20 10.67 -2.79 10.63
N ILE A 21 10.85 -3.74 9.71
CA ILE A 21 11.13 -5.15 10.03
C ILE A 21 12.40 -5.26 10.88
N GLU A 22 13.51 -4.68 10.41
CA GLU A 22 14.80 -4.72 11.11
C GLU A 22 14.73 -4.04 12.49
N ALA A 23 14.12 -2.86 12.58
CA ALA A 23 14.05 -2.09 13.82
C ALA A 23 13.18 -2.74 14.90
N ASN A 24 12.14 -3.48 14.50
CA ASN A 24 11.17 -4.08 15.43
C ASN A 24 11.36 -5.60 15.58
N GLY A 25 12.30 -6.21 14.84
CA GLY A 25 12.48 -7.66 14.80
C GLY A 25 11.26 -8.41 14.26
N MET A 26 10.41 -7.72 13.49
CA MET A 26 9.19 -8.29 12.93
C MET A 26 9.50 -9.08 11.66
N THR A 27 8.73 -10.14 11.42
CA THR A 27 8.70 -10.81 10.12
C THR A 27 7.84 -10.04 9.12
N GLN A 28 8.09 -10.26 7.82
CA GLN A 28 7.23 -9.73 6.75
C GLN A 28 5.75 -10.08 6.97
N LYS A 29 5.46 -11.28 7.50
CA LYS A 29 4.10 -11.75 7.76
C LYS A 29 3.42 -10.91 8.84
N GLU A 30 4.13 -10.59 9.91
CA GLU A 30 3.61 -9.76 11.02
C GLU A 30 3.36 -8.33 10.56
N LEU A 31 4.24 -7.78 9.72
CA LEU A 31 4.03 -6.47 9.11
C LEU A 31 2.77 -6.45 8.22
N THR A 32 2.60 -7.45 7.36
CA THR A 32 1.39 -7.56 6.52
C THR A 32 0.11 -7.66 7.36
N ALA A 33 0.13 -8.45 8.45
CA ALA A 33 -1.01 -8.55 9.35
C ALA A 33 -1.32 -7.21 10.04
N LEU A 34 -0.29 -6.51 10.52
CA LEU A 34 -0.45 -5.19 11.13
C LEU A 34 -1.07 -4.17 10.16
N LEU A 35 -0.61 -4.13 8.91
CA LEU A 35 -1.16 -3.23 7.89
C LEU A 35 -2.64 -3.54 7.64
N LEU A 36 -3.00 -4.82 7.54
CA LEU A 36 -4.39 -5.23 7.34
C LEU A 36 -5.29 -4.87 8.54
N ASP A 37 -4.80 -5.04 9.77
CA ASP A 37 -5.52 -4.64 11.00
C ASP A 37 -5.79 -3.12 11.04
N HIS A 38 -5.02 -2.34 10.28
CA HIS A 38 -5.17 -0.90 10.12
C HIS A 38 -5.83 -0.49 8.79
N ASN A 39 -6.49 -1.41 8.09
CA ASN A 39 -7.14 -1.19 6.79
C ASN A 39 -6.19 -0.68 5.69
N VAL A 40 -4.95 -1.14 5.70
CA VAL A 40 -3.96 -0.83 4.66
C VAL A 40 -3.63 -2.10 3.88
N GLU A 41 -3.88 -2.07 2.57
CA GLU A 41 -3.72 -3.22 1.67
C GLU A 41 -2.91 -2.85 0.43
N LYS A 42 -2.29 -3.87 -0.18
CA LYS A 42 -1.43 -3.71 -1.35
C LYS A 42 -2.25 -3.87 -2.64
N CYS A 43 -2.24 -2.86 -3.50
CA CYS A 43 -2.80 -2.96 -4.84
C CYS A 43 -2.04 -4.03 -5.65
N PRO A 44 -2.71 -5.01 -6.28
CA PRO A 44 -2.09 -6.06 -7.06
C PRO A 44 -1.51 -5.54 -8.39
N CYS A 45 -1.97 -4.39 -8.88
CA CYS A 45 -1.49 -3.80 -10.14
C CYS A 45 -0.23 -2.95 -9.94
N CYS A 46 -0.30 -1.84 -9.19
CA CYS A 46 0.84 -0.95 -9.00
C CYS A 46 1.75 -1.36 -7.84
N HIS A 47 1.34 -2.30 -6.98
CA HIS A 47 2.06 -2.75 -5.79
C HIS A 47 2.23 -1.70 -4.68
N TRP A 48 1.53 -0.57 -4.78
CA TRP A 48 1.49 0.42 -3.71
C TRP A 48 0.49 0.02 -2.65
N TYR A 49 0.79 0.38 -1.41
CA TYR A 49 -0.14 0.23 -0.29
C TYR A 49 -1.11 1.41 -0.26
N THR A 50 -2.37 1.11 0.01
CA THR A 50 -3.45 2.09 0.09
C THR A 50 -4.46 1.70 1.16
N ASP A 51 -5.39 2.58 1.48
CA ASP A 51 -6.52 2.23 2.33
C ASP A 51 -7.41 1.16 1.64
N SER A 52 -7.82 0.14 2.39
CA SER A 52 -8.64 -0.97 1.91
C SER A 52 -9.91 -0.53 1.19
N HIS A 53 -10.51 0.59 1.60
CA HIS A 53 -11.72 1.12 0.94
C HIS A 53 -11.47 1.53 -0.51
N GLN A 54 -10.23 1.88 -0.88
CA GLN A 54 -9.86 2.18 -2.26
C GLN A 54 -9.74 0.93 -3.13
N LEU A 55 -9.84 -0.27 -2.57
CA LEU A 55 -9.92 -1.52 -3.36
C LEU A 55 -11.37 -1.94 -3.63
N LEU A 56 -12.33 -1.11 -3.19
CA LEU A 56 -13.74 -1.22 -3.51
C LEU A 56 -14.06 -0.31 -4.70
N ASP A 57 -14.95 -0.77 -5.58
CA ASP A 57 -15.55 0.07 -6.60
C ASP A 57 -16.66 0.98 -6.02
N ASP A 58 -17.26 1.81 -6.87
CA ASP A 58 -18.34 2.74 -6.48
C ASP A 58 -19.60 2.04 -5.93
N ASN A 59 -19.74 0.72 -6.15
CA ASN A 59 -20.83 -0.09 -5.64
C ASN A 59 -20.46 -0.83 -4.34
N GLY A 60 -19.24 -0.63 -3.83
CA GLY A 60 -18.72 -1.35 -2.67
C GLY A 60 -18.29 -2.79 -2.97
N VAL A 61 -18.12 -3.15 -4.25
CA VAL A 61 -17.62 -4.46 -4.68
C VAL A 61 -16.10 -4.43 -4.71
N VAL A 62 -15.46 -5.47 -4.16
CA VAL A 62 -14.01 -5.61 -4.20
C VAL A 62 -13.59 -5.90 -5.65
N ASP A 63 -13.05 -4.90 -6.34
CA ASP A 63 -12.41 -5.08 -7.65
C ASP A 63 -10.89 -5.22 -7.52
N GLY A 64 -10.35 -4.87 -6.33
CA GLY A 64 -8.95 -5.05 -5.99
C GLY A 64 -8.02 -3.97 -6.53
N TYR A 65 -8.51 -2.91 -7.16
CA TYR A 65 -7.66 -1.88 -7.77
C TYR A 65 -7.81 -0.53 -7.07
N CYS A 66 -6.69 0.08 -6.68
CA CYS A 66 -6.68 1.45 -6.15
C CYS A 66 -7.17 2.45 -7.22
N ASP A 67 -7.58 3.64 -6.77
CA ASP A 67 -8.17 4.67 -7.64
C ASP A 67 -7.29 5.00 -8.86
N ASN A 68 -5.97 5.14 -8.66
CA ASN A 68 -5.05 5.43 -9.75
C ASN A 68 -5.02 4.31 -10.80
N CYS A 69 -4.95 3.05 -10.35
CA CYS A 69 -5.00 1.92 -11.26
C CYS A 69 -6.36 1.85 -11.95
N ARG A 70 -7.47 2.01 -11.23
CA ARG A 70 -8.82 2.04 -11.82
C ARG A 70 -8.94 3.08 -12.93
N GLN A 71 -8.32 4.25 -12.75
CA GLN A 71 -8.41 5.36 -13.69
C GLN A 71 -7.47 5.25 -14.90
N TYR A 72 -6.25 4.73 -14.70
CA TYR A 72 -5.19 4.85 -15.71
C TYR A 72 -4.57 3.51 -16.16
N ASP A 73 -4.52 2.52 -15.26
CA ASP A 73 -3.70 1.32 -15.45
C ASP A 73 -4.49 0.00 -15.33
N LYS A 74 -5.83 0.07 -15.21
CA LYS A 74 -6.65 -1.12 -14.97
C LYS A 74 -6.48 -2.05 -16.16
N PRO A 75 -6.00 -3.29 -15.95
CA PRO A 75 -5.89 -4.25 -17.04
C PRO A 75 -7.27 -4.42 -17.66
N THR A 76 -7.42 -4.13 -18.95
CA THR A 76 -8.62 -4.52 -19.68
C THR A 76 -8.71 -6.03 -19.65
N GLU A 77 -9.84 -6.57 -19.16
CA GLU A 77 -10.11 -8.01 -19.16
C GLU A 77 -9.73 -8.63 -20.53
N GLN A 78 -8.88 -9.68 -20.49
CA GLN A 78 -8.53 -10.48 -21.66
C GLN A 78 -9.64 -11.44 -22.03
#